data_AF-A0A1B9ICS2-F1
#
_entry.id   AF-A0A1B9ICS2-F1
#
_cell.length_a   1.000
_cell.length_b   1.000
_cell.length_c   1.000
_cell.angle_alpha   90.00
_cell.angle_beta   90.00
_cell.angle_gamma   90.00
#
_symmetry.space_group_name_H-M   'P 1'
#
loop_
_entity.id
_entity.type
_entity.pdbx_description
1 polymer ?
#
loop_
_entity_poly.entity_id
_entity_poly.type
_entity_poly.pdbx_seq_one_letter_code
_entity_poly.pdbx_strand_id
1 'polypeptide(L)'
;MFKNPKEDVSSSTSLKSSVQRNIRSSLLTQLPFLSQPAYRDPSQSSAPSATEETASAAAPEAEEETGGGGKKGGKKGGKSKGKSGKGKDKEEKKEEEEQGEGDAASTVLDEIWPKKEALGLTKCHDRISIFTVQTIPLFFQRFDGPFIPTLKLLHKYPNMLPRVQIDRGAIKFLLAGANMMAPGLLSAGGQLPDNLPKDEIVAIHAEGKEHACGIGKLTASSEEIKKAGKGVAVEVICWIGDDLWKVDTIGL
;
A
#
# COMPACT_ATOMS: atom_id res chain seq x y z
N MET A 1 -14.05 -5.05 16.52
CA MET A 1 -14.19 -4.01 15.47
C MET A 1 -14.20 -2.65 16.15
N PHE A 2 -13.64 -1.65 15.49
CA PHE A 2 -13.71 -0.24 15.90
C PHE A 2 -15.16 0.25 16.11
N LYS A 3 -15.33 1.32 16.86
CA LYS A 3 -16.61 2.03 17.05
C LYS A 3 -16.51 3.55 16.90
N ASN A 4 -15.34 4.14 17.14
CA ASN A 4 -15.05 5.56 16.85
C ASN A 4 -13.52 5.73 16.75
N PRO A 5 -12.93 5.78 15.55
CA PRO A 5 -11.47 5.69 15.37
C PRO A 5 -10.63 6.81 15.99
N LYS A 6 -11.24 7.94 16.36
CA LYS A 6 -10.57 9.04 17.08
C LYS A 6 -10.66 8.89 18.61
N GLU A 7 -11.65 8.16 19.10
CA GLU A 7 -11.86 7.87 20.53
C GLU A 7 -11.22 6.53 20.92
N ASP A 8 -11.14 5.58 19.99
CA ASP A 8 -10.49 4.27 20.14
C ASP A 8 -8.94 4.33 20.18
N VAL A 9 -8.31 5.52 20.07
CA VAL A 9 -6.85 5.69 20.12
C VAL A 9 -6.34 5.69 21.55
N SER A 10 -5.54 4.68 21.90
CA SER A 10 -4.86 4.60 23.20
C SER A 10 -3.54 5.37 23.24
N SER A 11 -2.83 5.44 22.12
CA SER A 11 -1.55 6.18 21.98
C SER A 11 -1.14 6.28 20.50
N SER A 12 -0.35 7.31 20.15
CA SER A 12 0.34 7.40 18.86
C SER A 12 1.79 7.81 19.08
N THR A 13 2.74 7.14 18.42
CA THR A 13 4.18 7.45 18.52
C THR A 13 4.89 7.26 17.18
N SER A 14 5.96 8.02 16.95
CA SER A 14 6.87 7.76 15.82
C SER A 14 7.83 6.62 16.16
N LEU A 15 8.00 5.67 15.24
CA LEU A 15 8.87 4.50 15.45
C LEU A 15 10.34 4.81 15.20
N LYS A 16 11.22 4.27 16.05
CA LYS A 16 12.68 4.38 15.87
C LYS A 16 13.13 3.68 14.58
N SER A 17 14.11 4.25 13.87
CA SER A 17 14.58 3.78 12.56
C SER A 17 14.99 2.30 12.50
N SER A 18 15.45 1.71 13.61
CA SER A 18 15.74 0.26 13.63
C SER A 18 14.48 -0.61 13.66
N VAL A 19 13.40 -0.16 14.31
CA VAL A 19 12.09 -0.85 14.28
C VAL A 19 11.48 -0.71 12.89
N GLN A 20 11.61 0.47 12.28
CA GLN A 20 11.18 0.71 10.90
C GLN A 20 11.85 -0.26 9.90
N ARG A 21 13.18 -0.43 9.95
CA ARG A 21 13.89 -1.39 9.08
C ARG A 21 13.38 -2.83 9.25
N ASN A 22 13.12 -3.26 10.49
CA ASN A 22 12.56 -4.58 10.76
C ASN A 22 11.16 -4.73 10.13
N ILE A 23 10.26 -3.77 10.34
CA ILE A 23 8.91 -3.76 9.74
C ILE A 23 8.99 -3.78 8.21
N ARG A 24 9.90 -3.01 7.60
CA ARG A 24 10.11 -3.02 6.14
C ARG A 24 10.53 -4.40 5.64
N SER A 25 11.40 -5.10 6.37
CA SER A 25 11.77 -6.49 6.06
C SER A 25 10.60 -7.46 6.22
N SER A 26 9.79 -7.33 7.27
CA SER A 26 8.61 -8.17 7.48
C SER A 26 7.56 -7.96 6.38
N LEU A 27 7.29 -6.72 5.99
CA LEU A 27 6.37 -6.38 4.90
C LEU A 27 6.82 -6.97 3.56
N LEU A 28 8.11 -6.86 3.21
CA LEU A 28 8.65 -7.46 1.98
C LEU A 28 8.61 -9.00 2.00
N THR A 29 8.75 -9.61 3.18
CA THR A 29 8.67 -11.08 3.35
C THR A 29 7.23 -11.58 3.22
N GLN A 30 6.26 -10.84 3.77
CA GLN A 30 4.86 -11.24 3.80
C GLN A 30 4.09 -10.87 2.52
N LEU A 31 4.45 -9.76 1.87
CA LEU A 31 3.81 -9.23 0.67
C LEU A 31 4.86 -8.97 -0.43
N PRO A 32 5.33 -10.01 -1.15
CA PRO A 32 6.38 -9.89 -2.16
C PRO A 32 6.07 -8.87 -3.28
N PHE A 33 4.78 -8.59 -3.53
CA PHE A 33 4.32 -7.51 -4.42
C PHE A 33 4.97 -6.14 -4.10
N LEU A 34 5.24 -5.86 -2.82
CA LEU A 34 5.87 -4.62 -2.37
C LEU A 34 7.33 -4.45 -2.86
N SER A 35 7.98 -5.53 -3.31
CA SER A 35 9.32 -5.50 -3.91
C SER A 35 9.34 -5.19 -5.41
N GLN A 36 8.19 -5.21 -6.09
CA GLN A 36 8.09 -4.94 -7.52
C GLN A 36 8.44 -3.46 -7.83
N PRO A 37 8.95 -3.16 -9.04
CA PRO A 37 9.16 -1.77 -9.46
C PRO A 37 7.82 -1.02 -9.53
N ALA A 38 7.83 0.25 -9.13
CA ALA A 38 6.64 1.11 -9.10
C ALA A 38 6.17 1.54 -10.50
N TYR A 39 6.97 1.33 -11.55
CA TYR A 39 6.54 1.60 -12.93
C TYR A 39 5.42 0.66 -13.36
N ARG A 40 4.19 1.15 -13.23
CA ARG A 40 2.97 0.49 -13.69
C ARG A 40 2.75 0.78 -15.16
N ASP A 41 3.18 -0.14 -16.02
CA ASP A 41 2.74 -0.20 -17.40
C ASP A 41 1.19 -0.26 -17.44
N PRO A 42 0.49 0.68 -18.12
CA PRO A 42 -0.96 0.64 -18.29
C PRO A 42 -1.50 -0.65 -18.92
N SER A 43 -0.68 -1.40 -19.66
CA SER A 43 -1.07 -2.66 -20.29
C SER A 43 -1.36 -3.81 -19.30
N GLN A 44 -0.73 -3.80 -18.12
CA GLN A 44 -0.75 -4.91 -17.15
C GLN A 44 -2.04 -4.97 -16.29
N SER A 45 -3.16 -4.53 -16.87
CA SER A 45 -4.51 -4.68 -16.33
C SER A 45 -5.32 -5.78 -17.05
N SER A 46 -4.64 -6.78 -17.62
CA SER A 46 -5.22 -7.87 -18.42
C SER A 46 -4.88 -9.25 -17.85
N ALA A 47 -5.68 -10.26 -18.24
CA ALA A 47 -5.64 -11.63 -17.73
C ALA A 47 -4.58 -12.50 -18.49
N PRO A 48 -4.47 -13.82 -18.26
CA PRO A 48 -3.23 -14.56 -18.56
C PRO A 48 -2.92 -14.77 -20.06
N SER A 49 -1.65 -15.04 -20.31
CA SER A 49 -0.95 -15.38 -21.55
C SER A 49 -1.78 -15.86 -22.76
N ALA A 50 -1.59 -15.17 -23.89
CA ALA A 50 -1.71 -15.70 -25.24
C ALA A 50 -0.48 -15.25 -26.07
N THR A 51 -0.15 -15.97 -27.14
CA THR A 51 1.12 -15.86 -27.90
C THR A 51 0.99 -15.08 -29.22
N GLU A 52 2.13 -14.51 -29.65
CA GLU A 52 2.56 -14.22 -31.04
C GLU A 52 1.54 -13.77 -32.11
N GLU A 53 1.73 -12.56 -32.68
CA GLU A 53 2.34 -12.40 -34.03
C GLU A 53 2.75 -10.93 -34.30
N THR A 54 3.13 -10.56 -35.54
CA THR A 54 4.14 -9.50 -35.81
C THR A 54 3.80 -8.42 -36.86
N ALA A 55 4.55 -7.29 -36.78
CA ALA A 55 4.83 -6.29 -37.84
C ALA A 55 3.68 -5.30 -38.25
N SER A 56 3.91 -4.12 -38.89
CA SER A 56 5.15 -3.42 -39.32
C SER A 56 4.93 -1.91 -39.59
N ALA A 57 5.95 -1.06 -39.34
CA ALA A 57 6.26 0.25 -40.00
C ALA A 57 5.21 1.41 -39.96
N ALA A 58 5.49 2.71 -40.23
CA ALA A 58 6.71 3.46 -40.59
C ALA A 58 6.66 4.93 -40.04
N ALA A 59 7.75 5.70 -40.18
CA ALA A 59 7.89 7.16 -39.93
C ALA A 59 8.11 7.90 -41.29
N PRO A 60 8.63 9.16 -41.43
CA PRO A 60 8.95 10.29 -40.50
C PRO A 60 8.10 11.58 -40.84
N GLU A 61 8.45 12.90 -40.83
CA GLU A 61 9.66 13.78 -40.75
C GLU A 61 9.34 15.20 -40.18
N ALA A 62 10.36 15.88 -39.58
CA ALA A 62 10.71 17.34 -39.56
C ALA A 62 9.67 18.45 -39.18
N GLU A 63 9.96 19.74 -38.88
CA GLU A 63 11.16 20.66 -38.82
C GLU A 63 11.14 21.43 -37.45
N GLU A 64 12.22 21.93 -36.82
CA GLU A 64 12.96 23.22 -36.98
C GLU A 64 12.09 24.53 -37.09
N GLU A 65 12.44 25.72 -36.55
CA GLU A 65 13.66 26.24 -35.86
C GLU A 65 13.43 27.52 -34.96
N THR A 66 14.48 27.93 -34.22
CA THR A 66 14.93 29.28 -33.70
C THR A 66 14.10 30.32 -32.89
N GLY A 67 14.77 30.87 -31.84
CA GLY A 67 14.79 32.30 -31.42
C GLY A 67 13.72 32.80 -30.41
N GLY A 68 13.93 33.75 -29.48
CA GLY A 68 15.09 34.57 -29.00
C GLY A 68 14.56 35.89 -28.37
N GLY A 69 15.15 36.62 -27.39
CA GLY A 69 16.32 36.45 -26.52
C GLY A 69 16.64 37.77 -25.72
N GLY A 70 17.44 37.70 -24.63
CA GLY A 70 17.99 38.87 -23.89
C GLY A 70 17.17 39.41 -22.68
N LYS A 71 17.66 40.37 -21.86
CA LYS A 71 19.00 40.99 -21.71
C LYS A 71 19.13 41.85 -20.41
N LYS A 72 20.24 41.73 -19.64
CA LYS A 72 20.71 42.60 -18.51
C LYS A 72 19.81 42.65 -17.23
N GLY A 73 20.31 43.01 -16.04
CA GLY A 73 21.69 43.19 -15.57
C GLY A 73 21.86 44.03 -14.28
N GLY A 74 23.04 43.95 -13.62
CA GLY A 74 23.43 44.71 -12.40
C GLY A 74 23.28 43.90 -11.10
N LYS A 75 24.24 43.70 -10.17
CA LYS A 75 25.62 44.17 -9.85
C LYS A 75 25.77 45.24 -8.75
N LYS A 76 26.60 44.91 -7.73
CA LYS A 76 27.00 45.64 -6.49
C LYS A 76 25.98 45.57 -5.32
N GLY A 77 26.40 45.53 -4.04
CA GLY A 77 27.75 45.31 -3.48
C GLY A 77 27.97 45.86 -2.05
N GLY A 78 28.95 45.30 -1.31
CA GLY A 78 29.35 45.70 0.06
C GLY A 78 28.76 44.77 1.15
N LYS A 79 29.46 44.08 2.08
CA LYS A 79 30.82 44.07 2.68
C LYS A 79 30.95 44.85 4.01
N SER A 80 31.71 44.27 4.97
CA SER A 80 32.07 44.76 6.34
C SER A 80 31.00 44.55 7.44
N LYS A 81 31.31 44.20 8.71
CA LYS A 81 32.62 43.85 9.35
C LYS A 81 32.45 43.18 10.75
N GLY A 82 33.26 42.15 11.05
CA GLY A 82 33.65 41.76 12.43
C GLY A 82 32.65 40.94 13.27
N LYS A 83 33.03 40.35 14.42
CA LYS A 83 34.38 40.17 15.03
C LYS A 83 34.36 39.10 16.16
N SER A 84 35.42 38.28 16.27
CA SER A 84 35.83 37.46 17.46
C SER A 84 34.87 36.36 17.98
N GLY A 85 35.39 35.16 18.36
CA GLY A 85 34.49 34.08 18.84
C GLY A 85 35.01 32.85 19.61
N LYS A 86 36.31 32.51 19.60
CA LYS A 86 36.96 31.53 20.51
C LYS A 86 36.33 30.11 20.65
N GLY A 87 36.80 29.18 19.83
CA GLY A 87 37.29 27.87 20.28
C GLY A 87 36.30 26.76 20.65
N LYS A 88 36.24 25.74 19.77
CA LYS A 88 36.29 24.32 20.15
C LYS A 88 36.64 23.50 18.91
N ASP A 89 37.65 22.64 19.01
CA ASP A 89 37.94 21.63 17.99
C ASP A 89 36.78 20.64 17.97
N LYS A 90 35.90 20.82 16.98
CA LYS A 90 34.79 19.92 16.70
C LYS A 90 35.12 19.21 15.40
N GLU A 91 35.65 18.01 15.56
CA GLU A 91 35.94 17.03 14.50
C GLU A 91 34.92 17.14 13.36
N GLU A 92 35.38 17.64 12.20
CA GLU A 92 34.54 17.83 11.03
C GLU A 92 34.21 16.46 10.43
N LYS A 93 33.21 15.80 11.00
CA LYS A 93 32.57 14.65 10.40
C LYS A 93 31.84 15.12 9.15
N LYS A 94 32.60 15.19 8.06
CA LYS A 94 32.23 15.43 6.67
C LYS A 94 30.80 14.93 6.43
N GLU A 95 29.89 15.87 6.22
CA GLU A 95 28.58 15.57 5.66
C GLU A 95 28.82 15.21 4.19
N GLU A 96 29.11 13.92 3.97
CA GLU A 96 29.08 13.34 2.64
C GLU A 96 27.62 13.35 2.19
N GLU A 97 27.23 14.42 1.51
CA GLU A 97 26.04 14.40 0.67
C GLU A 97 26.19 13.23 -0.30
N GLU A 98 25.40 12.19 -0.08
CA GLU A 98 25.30 11.01 -0.95
C GLU A 98 24.53 11.38 -2.24
N GLN A 99 25.06 12.37 -2.97
CA GLN A 99 24.59 12.79 -4.28
C GLN A 99 25.05 11.78 -5.33
N GLY A 100 24.28 10.70 -5.46
CA GLY A 100 24.23 9.88 -6.67
C GLY A 100 24.84 8.49 -6.53
N GLU A 101 23.99 7.49 -6.33
CA GLU A 101 24.18 6.20 -6.98
C GLU A 101 22.83 5.64 -7.47
N GLY A 102 22.72 5.45 -8.79
CA GLY A 102 21.70 4.63 -9.45
C GLY A 102 20.30 5.23 -9.61
N ASP A 103 19.77 5.15 -10.83
CA ASP A 103 18.32 5.07 -11.08
C ASP A 103 17.83 3.66 -10.68
N ALA A 104 17.91 3.38 -9.38
CA ALA A 104 17.52 2.11 -8.80
C ALA A 104 15.98 2.06 -8.72
N ALA A 105 15.37 1.57 -9.80
CA ALA A 105 13.93 1.49 -10.05
C ALA A 105 13.12 1.38 -8.75
N SER A 106 12.47 2.49 -8.35
CA SER A 106 11.82 2.62 -7.05
C SER A 106 10.82 1.50 -6.83
N THR A 107 10.93 0.78 -5.72
CA THR A 107 9.96 -0.29 -5.41
C THR A 107 8.60 0.32 -5.06
N VAL A 108 7.52 -0.45 -5.22
CA VAL A 108 6.19 -0.09 -4.69
C VAL A 108 6.27 0.30 -3.21
N LEU A 109 7.13 -0.37 -2.42
CA LEU A 109 7.36 -0.01 -1.01
C LEU A 109 8.08 1.33 -0.82
N ASP A 110 8.95 1.73 -1.75
CA ASP A 110 9.62 3.04 -1.73
C ASP A 110 8.67 4.18 -2.16
N GLU A 111 7.67 3.91 -3.00
CA GLU A 111 6.61 4.87 -3.33
C GLU A 111 5.65 5.08 -2.15
N ILE A 112 5.08 4.00 -1.59
CA ILE A 112 4.06 4.12 -0.53
C ILE A 112 4.67 4.50 0.83
N TRP A 113 5.93 4.16 1.06
CA TRP A 113 6.66 4.54 2.27
C TRP A 113 8.14 4.81 1.96
N PRO A 114 8.50 6.05 1.59
CA PRO A 114 9.87 6.44 1.29
C PRO A 114 10.83 6.18 2.47
N LYS A 115 12.06 5.74 2.19
CA LYS A 115 13.10 5.43 3.20
C LYS A 115 13.45 6.59 4.15
N LYS A 116 13.12 7.84 3.78
CA LYS A 116 13.32 9.06 4.57
C LYS A 116 12.14 9.39 5.49
N GLU A 117 10.97 8.81 5.26
CA GLU A 117 9.73 9.12 5.97
C GLU A 117 9.57 8.29 7.25
N ALA A 118 9.16 8.94 8.33
CA ALA A 118 9.02 8.29 9.63
C ALA A 118 7.68 7.55 9.73
N LEU A 119 7.74 6.25 10.08
CA LEU A 119 6.54 5.45 10.29
C LEU A 119 5.94 5.75 11.68
N GLY A 120 4.72 6.26 11.70
CA GLY A 120 3.89 6.37 12.89
C GLY A 120 3.27 5.01 13.27
N LEU A 121 3.11 4.79 14.57
CA LEU A 121 2.33 3.68 15.14
C LEU A 121 1.24 4.26 16.04
N THR A 122 -0.01 4.15 15.58
CA THR A 122 -1.19 4.43 16.39
C THR A 122 -1.71 3.13 16.97
N LYS A 123 -1.75 3.01 18.29
CA LYS A 123 -2.31 1.85 19.00
C LYS A 123 -3.74 2.14 19.43
N CYS A 124 -4.65 1.24 19.08
CA CYS A 124 -6.06 1.36 19.38
C CYS A 124 -6.53 0.29 20.39
N HIS A 125 -7.78 0.44 20.86
CA HIS A 125 -8.47 -0.60 21.60
C HIS A 125 -8.64 -1.90 20.77
N ASP A 126 -9.04 -3.01 21.41
CA ASP A 126 -9.00 -4.39 20.87
C ASP A 126 -7.61 -4.85 20.36
N ARG A 127 -6.53 -4.25 20.88
CA ARG A 127 -5.12 -4.56 20.53
C ARG A 127 -4.84 -4.46 19.02
N ILE A 128 -5.35 -3.41 18.38
CA ILE A 128 -5.06 -3.12 16.97
C ILE A 128 -3.96 -2.06 16.87
N SER A 129 -2.96 -2.31 16.02
CA SER A 129 -1.86 -1.40 15.69
C SER A 129 -2.05 -0.89 14.27
N ILE A 130 -2.09 0.43 14.06
CA ILE A 130 -2.20 1.07 12.74
C ILE A 130 -0.87 1.78 12.44
N PHE A 131 -0.33 1.51 11.26
CA PHE A 131 0.92 2.08 10.77
C PHE A 131 0.64 3.19 9.76
N THR A 132 1.15 4.38 10.05
CA THR A 132 0.84 5.61 9.31
C THR A 132 2.09 6.28 8.74
N VAL A 133 1.96 6.90 7.58
CA VAL A 133 2.99 7.77 6.97
C VAL A 133 2.31 9.10 6.68
N GLN A 134 2.86 10.21 7.19
CA GLN A 134 2.25 11.55 7.05
C GLN A 134 0.75 11.58 7.46
N THR A 135 0.40 11.01 8.63
CA THR A 135 -0.99 10.71 9.10
C THR A 135 -1.83 9.71 8.29
N ILE A 136 -1.41 9.29 7.08
CA ILE A 136 -2.21 8.40 6.22
C ILE A 136 -2.02 6.93 6.67
N PRO A 137 -3.11 6.17 6.96
CA PRO A 137 -3.00 4.77 7.38
C PRO A 137 -2.75 3.83 6.19
N LEU A 138 -1.59 3.16 6.20
CA LEU A 138 -1.17 2.26 5.12
C LEU A 138 -1.44 0.78 5.45
N PHE A 139 -1.06 0.37 6.66
CA PHE A 139 -1.22 -1.01 7.14
C PHE A 139 -1.79 -1.02 8.56
N PHE A 140 -2.42 -2.12 8.94
CA PHE A 140 -2.80 -2.39 10.32
C PHE A 140 -2.50 -3.85 10.69
N GLN A 141 -2.36 -4.12 11.98
CA GLN A 141 -2.04 -5.43 12.53
C GLN A 141 -2.95 -5.67 13.74
N ARG A 142 -3.58 -6.85 13.83
CA ARG A 142 -4.37 -7.25 15.00
C ARG A 142 -3.50 -8.13 15.88
N PHE A 143 -3.29 -7.70 17.13
CA PHE A 143 -2.37 -8.32 18.08
C PHE A 143 -0.96 -8.42 17.47
N ASP A 144 -0.43 -9.64 17.32
CA ASP A 144 0.85 -9.95 16.66
C ASP A 144 0.63 -10.82 15.40
N GLY A 145 -0.50 -10.59 14.71
CA GLY A 145 -0.86 -11.26 13.45
C GLY A 145 -0.12 -10.69 12.23
N PRO A 146 -0.52 -11.05 11.00
CA PRO A 146 0.04 -10.47 9.78
C PRO A 146 -0.27 -8.97 9.66
N PHE A 147 0.55 -8.26 8.89
CA PHE A 147 0.26 -6.91 8.41
C PHE A 147 -0.82 -6.98 7.32
N ILE A 148 -1.87 -6.18 7.48
CA ILE A 148 -3.00 -6.12 6.55
C ILE A 148 -3.03 -4.71 5.95
N PRO A 149 -3.02 -4.53 4.61
CA PRO A 149 -3.11 -3.21 4.00
C PRO A 149 -4.47 -2.57 4.29
N THR A 150 -4.54 -1.24 4.33
CA THR A 150 -5.85 -0.57 4.34
C THR A 150 -6.56 -0.75 3.00
N LEU A 151 -7.88 -0.77 3.01
CA LEU A 151 -8.67 -0.95 1.80
C LEU A 151 -8.42 0.17 0.77
N LYS A 152 -8.10 1.39 1.23
CA LYS A 152 -7.66 2.52 0.40
C LYS A 152 -6.30 2.28 -0.28
N LEU A 153 -5.36 1.62 0.40
CA LEU A 153 -4.08 1.21 -0.21
C LEU A 153 -4.31 0.09 -1.25
N LEU A 154 -5.14 -0.90 -0.93
CA LEU A 154 -5.50 -1.99 -1.83
C LEU A 154 -6.25 -1.51 -3.10
N HIS A 155 -7.03 -0.42 -3.02
CA HIS A 155 -7.67 0.18 -4.20
C HIS A 155 -6.66 0.79 -5.18
N LYS A 156 -5.52 1.33 -4.70
CA LYS A 156 -4.41 1.75 -5.57
C LYS A 156 -3.70 0.54 -6.18
N TYR A 157 -3.46 -0.49 -5.36
CA TYR A 157 -2.66 -1.67 -5.70
C TYR A 157 -3.48 -2.97 -5.57
N PRO A 158 -4.43 -3.23 -6.49
CA PRO A 158 -5.35 -4.37 -6.37
C PRO A 158 -4.64 -5.73 -6.40
N ASN A 159 -3.46 -5.80 -7.03
CA ASN A 159 -2.65 -7.02 -7.16
C ASN A 159 -1.82 -7.33 -5.89
N MET A 160 -1.94 -6.55 -4.81
CA MET A 160 -1.20 -6.76 -3.56
C MET A 160 -1.67 -8.00 -2.77
N LEU A 161 -2.91 -8.45 -2.97
CA LEU A 161 -3.51 -9.60 -2.27
C LEU A 161 -4.28 -10.51 -3.26
N PRO A 162 -4.38 -11.82 -3.00
CA PRO A 162 -5.22 -12.72 -3.80
C PRO A 162 -6.70 -12.27 -3.82
N ARG A 163 -7.28 -12.19 -5.02
CA ARG A 163 -8.70 -11.84 -5.21
C ARG A 163 -9.61 -13.05 -4.97
N VAL A 164 -10.59 -12.88 -4.10
CA VAL A 164 -11.80 -13.71 -4.04
C VAL A 164 -12.99 -12.86 -4.47
N GLN A 165 -13.99 -13.45 -5.13
CA GLN A 165 -15.22 -12.75 -5.54
C GLN A 165 -16.44 -13.34 -4.85
N ILE A 166 -17.30 -12.46 -4.31
CA ILE A 166 -18.60 -12.80 -3.75
C ILE A 166 -19.74 -12.44 -4.72
N ASP A 167 -20.82 -13.21 -4.67
CA ASP A 167 -22.04 -12.92 -5.45
C ASP A 167 -22.81 -11.67 -4.96
N ARG A 168 -23.77 -11.22 -5.78
CA ARG A 168 -24.68 -10.10 -5.46
C ARG A 168 -25.45 -10.26 -4.15
N GLY A 169 -25.79 -11.48 -3.75
CA GLY A 169 -26.55 -11.76 -2.53
C GLY A 169 -25.73 -11.51 -1.27
N ALA A 170 -24.42 -11.80 -1.32
CA ALA A 170 -23.48 -11.60 -0.23
C ALA A 170 -23.10 -10.13 0.02
N ILE A 171 -23.15 -9.24 -1.00
CA ILE A 171 -22.70 -7.84 -0.90
C ILE A 171 -23.30 -7.11 0.31
N LYS A 172 -24.62 -7.21 0.50
CA LYS A 172 -25.31 -6.52 1.62
C LYS A 172 -24.88 -7.01 3.00
N PHE A 173 -24.40 -8.25 3.10
CA PHE A 173 -23.91 -8.84 4.34
C PHE A 173 -22.45 -8.44 4.61
N LEU A 174 -21.62 -8.35 3.55
CA LEU A 174 -20.24 -7.83 3.64
C LEU A 174 -20.23 -6.39 4.15
N LEU A 175 -21.08 -5.52 3.59
CA LEU A 175 -21.21 -4.12 4.02
C LEU A 175 -21.77 -3.96 5.45
N ALA A 176 -22.37 -5.01 6.00
CA ALA A 176 -22.80 -5.09 7.40
C ALA A 176 -21.76 -5.76 8.33
N GLY A 177 -20.57 -6.10 7.82
CA GLY A 177 -19.50 -6.73 8.60
C GLY A 177 -19.68 -8.23 8.90
N ALA A 178 -20.57 -8.92 8.18
CA ALA A 178 -20.74 -10.35 8.34
C ALA A 178 -19.61 -11.15 7.65
N ASN A 179 -19.23 -12.28 8.23
CA ASN A 179 -18.28 -13.21 7.62
C ASN A 179 -18.85 -13.83 6.33
N MET A 180 -17.99 -14.10 5.34
CA MET A 180 -18.43 -14.67 4.05
C MET A 180 -18.55 -16.19 4.14
N MET A 181 -19.71 -16.70 3.74
CA MET A 181 -20.04 -18.12 3.75
C MET A 181 -19.66 -18.78 2.43
N ALA A 182 -19.22 -20.04 2.46
CA ALA A 182 -18.76 -20.78 1.27
C ALA A 182 -19.72 -20.72 0.07
N PRO A 183 -21.07 -20.84 0.21
CA PRO A 183 -21.99 -20.72 -0.93
C PRO A 183 -21.88 -19.40 -1.70
N GLY A 184 -21.55 -18.28 -1.04
CA GLY A 184 -21.41 -16.97 -1.70
C GLY A 184 -20.13 -16.79 -2.52
N LEU A 185 -19.18 -17.72 -2.40
CA LEU A 185 -17.93 -17.79 -3.18
C LEU A 185 -17.96 -18.91 -4.24
N LEU A 186 -18.96 -19.80 -4.18
CA LEU A 186 -19.10 -21.00 -5.00
C LEU A 186 -20.39 -21.01 -5.85
N SER A 187 -21.21 -19.96 -5.74
CA SER A 187 -22.34 -19.68 -6.62
C SER A 187 -21.87 -19.12 -7.98
N ALA A 188 -22.75 -19.00 -8.96
CA ALA A 188 -22.40 -18.57 -10.32
C ALA A 188 -21.84 -17.14 -10.43
N GLY A 189 -22.02 -16.28 -9.42
CA GLY A 189 -21.39 -14.95 -9.32
C GLY A 189 -20.15 -14.92 -8.41
N GLY A 190 -19.89 -15.99 -7.66
CA GLY A 190 -18.72 -16.14 -6.79
C GLY A 190 -17.50 -16.69 -7.54
N GLN A 191 -16.31 -16.39 -7.03
CA GLN A 191 -15.07 -16.95 -7.56
C GLN A 191 -14.05 -17.12 -6.43
N LEU A 192 -13.70 -18.37 -6.14
CA LEU A 192 -12.61 -18.74 -5.24
C LEU A 192 -11.47 -19.35 -6.09
N PRO A 193 -10.31 -18.69 -6.24
CA PRO A 193 -9.15 -19.28 -6.89
C PRO A 193 -8.63 -20.50 -6.10
N ASP A 194 -7.86 -21.33 -6.78
CA ASP A 194 -7.22 -22.52 -6.20
C ASP A 194 -5.85 -22.22 -5.60
N ASN A 195 -5.28 -23.18 -4.88
CA ASN A 195 -3.99 -23.11 -4.19
C ASN A 195 -3.86 -21.99 -3.13
N LEU A 196 -4.96 -21.46 -2.58
CA LEU A 196 -4.88 -20.55 -1.42
C LEU A 196 -4.80 -21.36 -0.12
N PRO A 197 -3.77 -21.13 0.73
CA PRO A 197 -3.65 -21.81 2.01
C PRO A 197 -4.67 -21.29 3.03
N LYS A 198 -4.83 -22.05 4.10
CA LYS A 198 -5.58 -21.60 5.28
C LYS A 198 -4.87 -20.41 5.95
N ASP A 199 -5.64 -19.52 6.56
CA ASP A 199 -5.20 -18.29 7.24
C ASP A 199 -4.55 -17.23 6.31
N GLU A 200 -4.62 -17.42 4.99
CA GLU A 200 -4.23 -16.43 3.95
C GLU A 200 -5.13 -15.18 3.96
N ILE A 201 -4.54 -14.01 3.66
CA ILE A 201 -5.26 -12.73 3.63
C ILE A 201 -5.73 -12.42 2.20
N VAL A 202 -7.03 -12.22 2.00
CA VAL A 202 -7.66 -12.15 0.67
C VAL A 202 -8.47 -10.86 0.45
N ALA A 203 -8.40 -10.35 -0.78
CA ALA A 203 -9.14 -9.18 -1.25
C ALA A 203 -10.54 -9.57 -1.75
N ILE A 204 -11.57 -9.24 -0.97
CA ILE A 204 -12.96 -9.60 -1.25
C ILE A 204 -13.56 -8.60 -2.25
N HIS A 205 -13.71 -9.02 -3.50
CA HIS A 205 -14.37 -8.28 -4.57
C HIS A 205 -15.84 -8.70 -4.69
N ALA A 206 -16.69 -7.82 -5.20
CA ALA A 206 -18.09 -8.13 -5.46
C ALA A 206 -18.35 -8.32 -6.97
N GLU A 207 -19.25 -9.23 -7.31
CA GLU A 207 -19.74 -9.40 -8.69
C GLU A 207 -20.23 -8.06 -9.27
N GLY A 208 -19.65 -7.64 -10.40
CA GLY A 208 -19.95 -6.34 -11.02
C GLY A 208 -19.34 -5.12 -10.31
N LYS A 209 -18.25 -5.29 -9.55
CA LYS A 209 -17.43 -4.20 -8.98
C LYS A 209 -15.95 -4.40 -9.27
N GLU A 210 -15.28 -3.31 -9.64
CA GLU A 210 -13.84 -3.30 -9.97
C GLU A 210 -12.96 -3.29 -8.73
N HIS A 211 -13.35 -2.54 -7.70
CA HIS A 211 -12.60 -2.42 -6.45
C HIS A 211 -13.02 -3.45 -5.39
N ALA A 212 -12.07 -3.88 -4.57
CA ALA A 212 -12.32 -4.71 -3.40
C ALA A 212 -13.33 -4.04 -2.45
N CYS A 213 -14.35 -4.78 -2.04
CA CYS A 213 -15.36 -4.35 -1.08
C CYS A 213 -14.99 -4.66 0.38
N GLY A 214 -13.95 -5.47 0.60
CA GLY A 214 -13.35 -5.70 1.91
C GLY A 214 -12.09 -6.56 1.85
N ILE A 215 -11.50 -6.82 3.01
CA ILE A 215 -10.38 -7.74 3.21
C ILE A 215 -10.77 -8.72 4.31
N GLY A 216 -10.41 -9.98 4.14
CA GLY A 216 -10.61 -11.01 5.13
C GLY A 216 -9.52 -12.07 5.12
N LYS A 217 -9.71 -13.11 5.92
CA LYS A 217 -8.77 -14.22 6.10
C LYS A 217 -9.47 -15.56 5.87
N LEU A 218 -8.85 -16.47 5.11
CA LEU A 218 -9.41 -17.80 4.86
C LEU A 218 -9.43 -18.67 6.13
N THR A 219 -10.56 -19.33 6.39
CA THR A 219 -10.74 -20.22 7.57
C THR A 219 -10.16 -21.62 7.38
N ALA A 220 -10.02 -22.03 6.13
CA ALA A 220 -9.57 -23.33 5.61
C ALA A 220 -8.96 -23.11 4.21
N SER A 221 -8.33 -24.10 3.59
CA SER A 221 -7.77 -23.94 2.24
C SER A 221 -8.87 -23.73 1.18
N SER A 222 -8.50 -23.19 0.01
CA SER A 222 -9.44 -23.05 -1.12
C SER A 222 -10.11 -24.38 -1.51
N GLU A 223 -9.36 -25.48 -1.44
CA GLU A 223 -9.84 -26.83 -1.75
C GLU A 223 -10.78 -27.36 -0.67
N GLU A 224 -10.45 -27.15 0.61
CA GLU A 224 -11.30 -27.54 1.74
C GLU A 224 -12.64 -26.81 1.70
N ILE A 225 -12.63 -25.51 1.38
CA ILE A 225 -13.84 -24.69 1.22
C ILE A 225 -14.69 -25.18 0.04
N LYS A 226 -14.08 -25.43 -1.13
CA LYS A 226 -14.76 -26.00 -2.31
C LYS A 226 -15.39 -27.37 -2.00
N LYS A 227 -14.66 -28.23 -1.29
CA LYS A 227 -15.10 -29.59 -0.91
C LYS A 227 -16.17 -29.60 0.17
N ALA A 228 -16.14 -28.66 1.12
CA ALA A 228 -17.13 -28.55 2.18
C ALA A 228 -18.45 -27.92 1.71
N GLY A 229 -18.39 -26.92 0.81
CA GLY A 229 -19.54 -26.23 0.23
C GLY A 229 -20.40 -25.42 1.22
N LYS A 230 -20.06 -25.40 2.51
CA LYS A 230 -20.86 -24.80 3.59
C LYS A 230 -19.97 -24.30 4.74
N GLY A 231 -20.54 -23.45 5.60
CA GLY A 231 -19.83 -22.81 6.71
C GLY A 231 -19.15 -21.50 6.32
N VAL A 232 -18.42 -20.91 7.26
CA VAL A 232 -17.63 -19.67 7.04
C VAL A 232 -16.39 -20.02 6.23
N ALA A 233 -16.20 -19.33 5.11
CA ALA A 233 -15.02 -19.46 4.23
C ALA A 233 -13.99 -18.34 4.47
N VAL A 234 -14.46 -17.11 4.70
CA VAL A 234 -13.61 -15.95 4.98
C VAL A 234 -14.10 -15.23 6.24
N GLU A 235 -13.23 -15.11 7.23
CA GLU A 235 -13.38 -14.19 8.37
C GLU A 235 -13.14 -12.77 7.86
N VAL A 236 -14.13 -11.88 7.92
CA VAL A 236 -14.02 -10.51 7.41
C VAL A 236 -13.33 -9.63 8.45
N ILE A 237 -12.31 -8.87 8.01
CA ILE A 237 -11.47 -8.05 8.89
C ILE A 237 -11.71 -6.56 8.68
N CYS A 238 -11.93 -6.12 7.43
CA CYS A 238 -12.36 -4.75 7.10
C CYS A 238 -13.23 -4.71 5.84
N TRP A 239 -14.06 -3.68 5.69
CA TRP A 239 -15.01 -3.53 4.58
C TRP A 239 -15.34 -2.06 4.26
N ILE A 240 -15.85 -1.78 3.05
CA ILE A 240 -16.31 -0.44 2.66
C ILE A 240 -17.42 0.01 3.61
N GLY A 241 -17.22 1.12 4.30
CA GLY A 241 -18.18 1.66 5.27
C GLY A 241 -17.98 1.19 6.70
N ASP A 242 -16.95 0.39 6.98
CA ASP A 242 -16.44 0.26 8.35
C ASP A 242 -15.80 1.57 8.84
N ASP A 243 -15.38 1.59 10.11
CA ASP A 243 -14.86 2.81 10.72
C ASP A 243 -13.44 3.16 10.29
N LEU A 244 -12.59 2.18 9.96
CA LEU A 244 -11.25 2.43 9.41
C LEU A 244 -11.34 3.00 7.98
N TRP A 245 -12.34 2.60 7.21
CA TRP A 245 -12.67 3.19 5.90
C TRP A 245 -13.06 4.67 6.00
N LYS A 246 -13.77 5.07 7.07
CA LYS A 246 -14.16 6.48 7.33
C LYS A 246 -12.99 7.38 7.77
N VAL A 247 -11.82 6.81 8.01
CA VAL A 247 -10.61 7.54 8.38
C VAL A 247 -9.77 7.85 7.15
N ASP A 248 -9.56 9.14 6.88
CA ASP A 248 -8.57 9.61 5.90
C ASP A 248 -7.20 9.84 6.56
N THR A 249 -7.19 10.37 7.78
CA THR A 249 -5.98 10.68 8.56
C THR A 249 -6.12 10.27 10.03
N ILE A 250 -5.06 9.70 10.60
CA ILE A 250 -4.98 9.27 12.00
C ILE A 250 -3.53 9.28 12.51
N GLY A 251 -3.35 9.48 13.81
CA GLY A 251 -2.04 9.44 14.46
C GLY A 251 -1.35 10.80 14.57
N LEU A 252 -0.06 10.81 14.25
CA LEU A 252 0.85 11.98 14.25
C LEU A 252 1.18 12.38 12.80
#